data_AF-A0A7C7YND6-F1
#
_entry.id   AF-A0A7C7YND6-F1
#
_cell.length_a   1.000
_cell.length_b   1.000
_cell.length_c   1.000
_cell.angle_alpha   90.00
_cell.angle_beta   90.00
_cell.angle_gamma   90.00
#
_symmetry.space_group_name_H-M   'P 1'
#
loop_
_entity.id
_entity.type
_entity.pdbx_description
1 polymer ?
#
loop_
_entity_poly.entity_id
_entity_poly.type
_entity_poly.pdbx_seq_one_letter_code
_entity_poly.pdbx_strand_id
1 'polypeptide(L)'
;MAESFAAISLAKRVCLVASVFLLLPSLAPIANAEVVVEERRNNVGDWFEYDGYGNSLAIAMANQYAQIDGADFVGWTLVWDELLRVEVTEKAACEIGEWSGTCLRSVGAHHLNITLQWAENTTQYDDDKLLLNITSEIHRESPFSTSTWHFEQRRISLRSWFSGDDEMNLVETETTTKITTEESNPKPKMLEKGDTWQSSVTTQKRDEMRQRINLGMWNESLSEREETQTIVYTVEDEANVNTAKENWQTLRLRQQGLGEENYSISYLSEFGWPIRTEEYENGTLTMSMTLSNFHSAAISGVKETSVETPSLGIIGVVATLFMVAVLIPKKRIF
;
A
#
# COMPACT_ATOMS: atom_id res chain seq x y z
N MET A 1 50.32 -67.75 -35.14
CA MET A 1 51.25 -67.84 -34.00
C MET A 1 50.69 -66.96 -32.90
N ALA A 2 50.12 -67.44 -31.81
CA ALA A 2 49.60 -68.73 -31.35
C ALA A 2 48.53 -68.29 -30.31
N GLU A 3 47.27 -68.75 -30.43
CA GLU A 3 46.60 -69.61 -29.43
C GLU A 3 46.16 -68.90 -28.12
N SER A 4 44.98 -69.09 -27.53
CA SER A 4 43.81 -69.95 -27.78
C SER A 4 42.58 -69.35 -27.01
N PHE A 5 41.35 -69.42 -27.54
CA PHE A 5 40.24 -70.33 -27.16
C PHE A 5 39.69 -70.17 -25.72
N ALA A 6 38.43 -69.72 -25.54
CA ALA A 6 37.20 -70.53 -25.38
C ALA A 6 36.95 -70.91 -23.88
N ALA A 7 35.76 -71.17 -23.33
CA ALA A 7 34.37 -71.17 -23.75
C ALA A 7 33.51 -71.52 -22.50
N ILE A 8 32.27 -71.03 -22.48
CA ILE A 8 31.02 -71.77 -22.22
C ILE A 8 30.77 -72.45 -20.84
N SER A 9 29.53 -72.21 -20.36
CA SER A 9 28.63 -73.11 -19.62
C SER A 9 28.76 -73.18 -18.09
N LEU A 10 27.70 -73.34 -17.31
CA LEU A 10 26.23 -73.23 -17.42
C LEU A 10 25.72 -73.75 -16.05
N ALA A 11 24.53 -73.31 -15.65
CA ALA A 11 23.59 -74.02 -14.76
C ALA A 11 23.87 -73.95 -13.24
N LYS A 12 22.88 -73.81 -12.35
CA LYS A 12 21.41 -73.67 -12.43
C LYS A 12 20.90 -73.42 -11.01
N ARG A 13 19.86 -72.59 -10.86
CA ARG A 13 18.71 -72.62 -9.91
C ARG A 13 18.07 -71.22 -9.96
N VAL A 14 17.18 -70.92 -10.92
CA VAL A 14 15.73 -71.14 -10.87
C VAL A 14 15.12 -70.82 -9.50
N CYS A 15 14.56 -69.63 -9.34
CA CYS A 15 13.16 -69.46 -8.96
C CYS A 15 12.65 -68.10 -9.46
N LEU A 16 11.44 -68.13 -9.99
CA LEU A 16 10.78 -67.16 -10.84
C LEU A 16 9.54 -66.72 -10.07
N VAL A 17 9.43 -65.44 -9.68
CA VAL A 17 8.13 -64.84 -9.28
C VAL A 17 8.11 -63.35 -9.62
N ALA A 18 7.30 -63.05 -10.64
CA ALA A 18 6.39 -61.90 -10.80
C ALA A 18 6.92 -60.45 -10.70
N SER A 19 7.01 -59.82 -11.87
CA SER A 19 6.15 -58.69 -12.27
C SER A 19 5.67 -57.71 -11.19
N VAL A 20 6.35 -56.56 -11.08
CA VAL A 20 5.69 -55.23 -11.05
C VAL A 20 6.63 -54.25 -11.76
N PHE A 21 6.29 -53.88 -12.99
CA PHE A 21 6.72 -52.62 -13.59
C PHE A 21 6.12 -51.52 -12.70
N LEU A 22 6.90 -51.02 -11.73
CA LEU A 22 6.58 -49.77 -11.06
C LEU A 22 6.79 -48.67 -12.10
N LEU A 23 5.70 -48.37 -12.81
CA LEU A 23 5.41 -47.05 -13.34
C LEU A 23 5.62 -46.06 -12.19
N LEU A 24 6.85 -45.54 -12.07
CA LEU A 24 7.05 -44.27 -11.40
C LEU A 24 6.24 -43.28 -12.23
N PRO A 25 5.17 -42.66 -11.70
CA PRO A 25 4.62 -41.50 -12.35
C PRO A 25 5.78 -40.51 -12.40
N SER A 26 6.24 -40.17 -13.61
CA SER A 26 7.00 -38.97 -13.81
C SER A 26 6.18 -37.85 -13.18
N LEU A 27 6.64 -37.36 -12.02
CA LEU A 27 6.21 -36.07 -11.50
C LEU A 27 6.64 -35.07 -12.57
N ALA A 28 5.76 -34.85 -13.54
CA ALA A 28 5.82 -33.66 -14.35
C ALA A 28 5.90 -32.50 -13.35
N PRO A 29 6.79 -31.52 -13.55
CA PRO A 29 6.67 -30.28 -12.80
C PRO A 29 5.22 -29.84 -12.98
N ILE A 30 4.49 -29.68 -11.87
CA ILE A 30 3.22 -28.97 -11.90
C ILE A 30 3.62 -27.61 -12.45
N ALA A 31 3.31 -27.37 -13.72
CA ALA A 31 3.36 -26.03 -14.25
C ALA A 31 2.36 -25.26 -13.38
N ASN A 32 2.88 -24.46 -12.43
CA ASN A 32 2.05 -23.46 -11.80
C ASN A 32 1.49 -22.65 -12.96
N ALA A 33 0.16 -22.56 -13.04
CA ALA A 33 -0.47 -21.67 -14.00
C ALA A 33 0.11 -20.26 -13.77
N GLU A 34 0.49 -19.62 -14.87
CA GLU A 34 0.96 -18.23 -14.85
C GLU A 34 -0.14 -17.36 -14.23
N VAL A 35 0.23 -16.50 -13.27
CA VAL A 35 -0.75 -15.60 -12.64
C VAL A 35 -1.14 -14.57 -13.67
N VAL A 36 -2.43 -14.52 -14.00
CA VAL A 36 -3.02 -13.45 -14.79
C VAL A 36 -3.85 -12.59 -13.85
N VAL A 37 -3.54 -11.30 -13.79
CA VAL A 37 -4.32 -10.34 -13.00
C VAL A 37 -5.29 -9.64 -13.90
N GLU A 38 -6.56 -9.91 -13.69
CA GLU A 38 -7.63 -9.21 -14.39
C GLU A 38 -7.85 -7.81 -13.79
N GLU A 39 -8.75 -7.07 -14.42
CA GLU A 39 -9.27 -5.85 -13.84
C GLU A 39 -9.94 -6.15 -12.47
N ARG A 40 -9.74 -5.24 -11.51
CA ARG A 40 -10.08 -5.49 -10.09
C ARG A 40 -11.58 -5.75 -9.93
N ARG A 41 -12.05 -6.52 -8.95
CA ARG A 41 -13.49 -6.78 -8.73
C ARG A 41 -13.92 -6.38 -7.33
N ASN A 42 -14.79 -5.39 -7.23
CA ASN A 42 -15.29 -4.85 -5.97
C ASN A 42 -16.80 -4.66 -6.03
N ASN A 43 -17.49 -5.05 -4.95
CA ASN A 43 -18.93 -4.82 -4.77
C ASN A 43 -19.19 -3.88 -3.59
N VAL A 44 -20.34 -3.22 -3.61
CA VAL A 44 -20.81 -2.46 -2.44
C VAL A 44 -20.94 -3.40 -1.24
N GLY A 45 -20.31 -3.03 -0.12
CA GLY A 45 -20.20 -3.83 1.09
C GLY A 45 -18.89 -4.63 1.22
N ASP A 46 -18.07 -4.68 0.17
CA ASP A 46 -16.73 -5.28 0.26
C ASP A 46 -15.82 -4.38 1.13
N TRP A 47 -15.02 -5.01 1.99
CA TRP A 47 -14.04 -4.31 2.82
C TRP A 47 -12.73 -5.08 2.97
N PHE A 48 -11.64 -4.32 3.17
CA PHE A 48 -10.27 -4.82 3.25
C PHE A 48 -9.55 -4.10 4.39
N GLU A 49 -8.89 -4.84 5.27
CA GLU A 49 -8.11 -4.33 6.38
C GLU A 49 -6.62 -4.62 6.14
N TYR A 50 -5.78 -3.60 6.36
CA TYR A 50 -4.36 -3.64 6.06
C TYR A 50 -3.52 -3.38 7.31
N ASP A 51 -2.57 -4.27 7.56
CA ASP A 51 -1.53 -4.13 8.58
C ASP A 51 -0.29 -3.41 8.02
N GLY A 52 0.45 -2.71 8.88
CA GLY A 52 1.69 -2.00 8.55
C GLY A 52 1.53 -0.53 8.16
N TYR A 53 0.31 -0.07 7.79
CA TYR A 53 0.05 1.33 7.44
C TYR A 53 0.34 2.28 8.61
N GLY A 54 -0.19 2.00 9.80
CA GLY A 54 0.01 2.83 10.99
C GLY A 54 1.46 2.92 11.43
N ASN A 55 2.18 1.79 11.42
CA ASN A 55 3.62 1.77 11.71
C ASN A 55 4.43 2.58 10.68
N SER A 56 4.12 2.47 9.39
CA SER A 56 4.78 3.25 8.33
C SER A 56 4.55 4.75 8.52
N LEU A 57 3.31 5.14 8.82
CA LEU A 57 2.95 6.53 9.11
C LEU A 57 3.68 7.06 10.35
N ALA A 58 3.75 6.26 11.43
CA ALA A 58 4.46 6.63 12.65
C ALA A 58 5.97 6.84 12.41
N ILE A 59 6.62 5.95 11.67
CA ILE A 59 8.03 6.08 11.28
C ILE A 59 8.23 7.36 10.47
N ALA A 60 7.38 7.60 9.47
CA ALA A 60 7.48 8.77 8.62
C ALA A 60 7.33 10.06 9.46
N MET A 61 6.38 10.10 10.41
CA MET A 61 6.22 11.23 11.34
C MET A 61 7.44 11.42 12.25
N ALA A 62 7.92 10.34 12.86
CA ALA A 62 9.08 10.38 13.74
C ALA A 62 10.33 10.89 13.02
N ASN A 63 10.56 10.45 11.78
CA ASN A 63 11.67 10.92 10.94
C ASN A 63 11.59 12.43 10.67
N GLN A 64 10.39 12.99 10.48
CA GLN A 64 10.22 14.44 10.30
C GLN A 64 10.57 15.22 11.58
N TYR A 65 10.08 14.79 12.74
CA TYR A 65 10.45 15.42 14.01
C TYR A 65 11.94 15.27 14.32
N ALA A 66 12.53 14.12 13.98
CA ALA A 66 13.96 13.89 14.08
C ALA A 66 14.77 14.84 13.15
N GLN A 67 14.24 15.24 11.99
CA GLN A 67 14.94 16.20 11.13
C GLN A 67 14.87 17.64 11.68
N ILE A 68 13.81 17.97 12.40
CA ILE A 68 13.55 19.34 12.89
C ILE A 68 14.22 19.60 14.23
N ASP A 69 14.20 18.60 15.13
CA ASP A 69 14.70 18.69 16.51
C ASP A 69 15.91 17.78 16.78
N GLY A 70 16.57 17.31 15.72
CA GLY A 70 17.40 16.10 15.66
C GLY A 70 18.62 15.93 16.54
N ALA A 71 19.02 16.90 17.36
CA ALA A 71 20.06 16.66 18.36
C ALA A 71 19.51 15.89 19.57
N ASP A 72 18.25 16.14 19.92
CA ASP A 72 17.67 15.68 21.18
C ASP A 72 16.52 14.69 20.98
N PHE A 73 16.09 14.42 19.73
CA PHE A 73 15.06 13.43 19.45
C PHE A 73 15.55 12.02 19.77
N VAL A 74 14.85 11.33 20.68
CA VAL A 74 15.21 9.98 21.15
C VAL A 74 14.49 8.90 20.36
N GLY A 75 13.22 9.11 20.03
CA GLY A 75 12.44 8.14 19.28
C GLY A 75 10.94 8.31 19.45
N TRP A 76 10.22 7.23 19.17
CA TRP A 76 8.76 7.19 19.23
C TRP A 76 8.27 5.84 19.74
N THR A 77 7.06 5.82 20.30
CA THR A 77 6.37 4.60 20.74
C THR A 77 4.97 4.55 20.16
N LEU A 78 4.59 3.37 19.65
CA LEU A 78 3.23 3.07 19.24
C LEU A 78 2.36 2.80 20.48
N VAL A 79 1.37 3.65 20.72
CA VAL A 79 0.44 3.48 21.86
C VAL A 79 -0.78 2.67 21.42
N TRP A 80 -1.32 2.98 20.25
CA TRP A 80 -2.50 2.34 19.69
C TRP A 80 -2.50 2.43 18.17
N ASP A 81 -2.90 1.37 17.49
CA ASP A 81 -3.07 1.33 16.03
C ASP A 81 -4.35 0.56 15.70
N GLU A 82 -5.31 1.24 15.08
CA GLU A 82 -6.43 0.60 14.41
C GLU A 82 -6.05 0.40 12.94
N LEU A 83 -6.14 -0.81 12.42
CA LEU A 83 -5.71 -1.11 11.04
C LEU A 83 -6.45 -0.26 10.01
N LEU A 84 -5.77 0.06 8.90
CA LEU A 84 -6.40 0.78 7.79
C LEU A 84 -7.50 -0.11 7.19
N ARG A 85 -8.75 0.33 7.28
CA ARG A 85 -9.89 -0.37 6.69
C ARG A 85 -10.43 0.41 5.51
N VAL A 86 -10.49 -0.22 4.35
CA VAL A 86 -11.08 0.32 3.12
C VAL A 86 -12.37 -0.42 2.83
N GLU A 87 -13.48 0.31 2.73
CA GLU A 87 -14.80 -0.24 2.44
C GLU A 87 -15.39 0.41 1.19
N VAL A 88 -16.02 -0.40 0.34
CA VAL A 88 -16.75 0.06 -0.84
C VAL A 88 -18.18 0.37 -0.41
N THR A 89 -18.51 1.65 -0.31
CA THR A 89 -19.72 2.10 0.39
C THR A 89 -20.90 2.28 -0.55
N GLU A 90 -20.65 2.67 -1.81
CA GLU A 90 -21.73 2.96 -2.74
C GLU A 90 -21.32 2.82 -4.21
N LYS A 91 -22.34 2.67 -5.05
CA LYS A 91 -22.26 2.81 -6.51
C LYS A 91 -23.17 3.94 -6.92
N ALA A 92 -22.59 5.03 -7.42
CA ALA A 92 -23.33 6.27 -7.67
C ALA A 92 -22.83 6.97 -8.95
N ALA A 93 -23.61 7.94 -9.41
CA ALA A 93 -23.14 8.86 -10.44
C ALA A 93 -22.07 9.80 -9.86
N CYS A 94 -21.07 10.12 -10.67
CA CYS A 94 -19.89 10.90 -10.29
C CYS A 94 -19.43 11.74 -11.49
N GLU A 95 -18.76 12.85 -11.17
CA GLU A 95 -18.13 13.77 -12.12
C GLU A 95 -16.68 13.95 -11.67
N ILE A 96 -15.74 13.53 -12.51
CA ILE A 96 -14.31 13.58 -12.24
C ILE A 96 -13.62 14.30 -13.40
N GLY A 97 -13.14 15.52 -13.15
CA GLY A 97 -12.61 16.36 -14.22
C GLY A 97 -13.66 16.60 -15.29
N GLU A 98 -13.34 16.25 -16.54
CA GLU A 98 -14.28 16.33 -17.68
C GLU A 98 -15.12 15.07 -17.88
N TRP A 99 -14.86 14.00 -17.11
CA TRP A 99 -15.57 12.74 -17.24
C TRP A 99 -16.79 12.69 -16.31
N SER A 100 -17.90 12.13 -16.82
CA SER A 100 -19.10 11.86 -16.04
C SER A 100 -19.59 10.44 -16.31
N GLY A 101 -20.08 9.78 -15.27
CA GLY A 101 -20.54 8.40 -15.38
C GLY A 101 -20.88 7.77 -14.04
N THR A 102 -20.71 6.46 -13.94
CA THR A 102 -20.93 5.70 -12.71
C THR A 102 -19.61 5.30 -12.08
N CYS A 103 -19.44 5.55 -10.79
CA CYS A 103 -18.28 5.16 -10.00
C CYS A 103 -18.67 4.22 -8.86
N LEU A 104 -17.71 3.41 -8.44
CA LEU A 104 -17.66 2.94 -7.06
C LEU A 104 -17.04 4.01 -6.19
N ARG A 105 -17.60 4.18 -5.00
CA ARG A 105 -16.99 4.98 -3.94
C ARG A 105 -16.51 4.07 -2.83
N SER A 106 -15.33 4.40 -2.34
CA SER A 106 -14.74 3.70 -1.21
C SER A 106 -14.23 4.68 -0.18
N VAL A 107 -14.31 4.27 1.09
CA VAL A 107 -13.83 5.02 2.24
C VAL A 107 -12.79 4.18 2.96
N GLY A 108 -11.57 4.67 3.02
CA GLY A 108 -10.51 4.22 3.90
C GLY A 108 -10.56 4.98 5.22
N ALA A 109 -10.48 4.29 6.35
CA ALA A 109 -10.38 4.90 7.67
C ALA A 109 -9.23 4.26 8.47
N HIS A 110 -8.51 5.08 9.21
CA HIS A 110 -7.38 4.66 10.04
C HIS A 110 -7.25 5.56 11.27
N HIS A 111 -6.86 4.98 12.40
CA HIS A 111 -6.65 5.70 13.66
C HIS A 111 -5.38 5.23 14.36
N LEU A 112 -4.56 6.18 14.80
CA LEU A 112 -3.23 5.91 15.34
C LEU A 112 -2.89 6.86 16.48
N ASN A 113 -2.36 6.30 17.57
CA ASN A 113 -1.78 7.06 18.67
C ASN A 113 -0.29 6.73 18.80
N ILE A 114 0.54 7.76 18.79
CA ILE A 114 1.97 7.65 19.04
C ILE A 114 2.41 8.65 20.10
N THR A 115 3.48 8.30 20.79
CA THR A 115 4.20 9.22 21.67
C THR A 115 5.58 9.46 21.07
N LEU A 116 5.91 10.72 20.82
CA LEU A 116 7.26 11.13 20.46
C LEU A 116 8.03 11.52 21.73
N GLN A 117 9.33 11.25 21.75
CA GLN A 117 10.17 11.46 22.92
C GLN A 117 11.49 12.14 22.54
N TRP A 118 11.90 13.10 23.38
CA TRP A 118 13.20 13.76 23.34
C TRP A 118 14.02 13.43 24.59
N ALA A 119 15.29 13.80 24.58
CA ALA A 119 16.20 13.61 25.69
C ALA A 119 15.78 14.49 26.87
N GLU A 120 16.13 14.05 28.09
CA GLU A 120 15.69 14.71 29.31
C GLU A 120 16.12 16.20 29.35
N ASN A 121 15.15 17.08 29.66
CA ASN A 121 15.27 18.52 29.79
C ASN A 121 15.72 19.24 28.52
N THR A 122 15.34 18.74 27.35
CA THR A 122 15.72 19.35 26.06
C THR A 122 14.56 20.09 25.39
N THR A 123 13.34 19.82 25.84
CA THR A 123 12.12 20.47 25.39
C THR A 123 11.40 21.12 26.56
N GLN A 124 10.40 21.95 26.23
CA GLN A 124 9.48 22.53 27.21
C GLN A 124 8.29 21.60 27.50
N TYR A 125 8.31 20.38 26.97
CA TYR A 125 7.23 19.42 27.14
C TYR A 125 7.40 18.67 28.46
N ASP A 126 6.30 18.41 29.19
CA ASP A 126 6.37 17.52 30.35
C ASP A 126 6.93 16.16 29.94
N ASP A 127 7.91 15.67 30.73
CA ASP A 127 8.68 14.45 30.47
C ASP A 127 9.36 14.40 29.08
N ASP A 128 9.53 15.54 28.41
CA ASP A 128 10.04 15.61 27.03
C ASP A 128 9.25 14.73 26.05
N LYS A 129 7.92 14.72 26.20
CA LYS A 129 7.01 13.89 25.40
C LYS A 129 5.93 14.71 24.68
N LEU A 130 5.60 14.24 23.48
CA LEU A 130 4.48 14.75 22.68
C LEU A 130 3.54 13.60 22.35
N LEU A 131 2.27 13.72 22.74
CA LEU A 131 1.25 12.73 22.40
C LEU A 131 0.55 13.15 21.11
N LEU A 132 0.58 12.28 20.10
CA LEU A 132 -0.05 12.51 18.81
C LEU A 132 -1.17 11.50 18.58
N ASN A 133 -2.36 12.01 18.28
CA ASN A 133 -3.50 11.25 17.78
C ASN A 133 -3.71 11.63 16.32
N ILE A 134 -3.68 10.63 15.45
CA ILE A 134 -3.78 10.79 14.01
C ILE A 134 -5.02 10.01 13.56
N THR A 135 -5.90 10.70 12.86
CA THR A 135 -7.04 10.07 12.19
C THR A 135 -6.93 10.37 10.70
N SER A 136 -7.00 9.33 9.88
CA SER A 136 -6.96 9.45 8.41
C SER A 136 -8.25 8.90 7.81
N GLU A 137 -8.81 9.64 6.87
CA GLU A 137 -9.98 9.26 6.09
C GLU A 137 -9.65 9.46 4.59
N ILE A 138 -9.86 8.44 3.78
CA ILE A 138 -9.52 8.44 2.35
C ILE A 138 -10.79 8.12 1.57
N HIS A 139 -11.36 9.11 0.90
CA HIS A 139 -12.45 8.91 -0.05
C HIS A 139 -11.88 8.72 -1.44
N ARG A 140 -12.40 7.76 -2.17
CA ARG A 140 -11.99 7.52 -3.55
C ARG A 140 -13.19 7.25 -4.43
N GLU A 141 -13.17 7.81 -5.63
CA GLU A 141 -14.12 7.51 -6.69
C GLU A 141 -13.39 6.77 -7.83
N SER A 142 -13.89 5.59 -8.17
CA SER A 142 -13.32 4.72 -9.21
C SER A 142 -14.37 4.49 -10.30
N PRO A 143 -14.19 5.06 -11.50
CA PRO A 143 -15.08 4.83 -12.63
C PRO A 143 -15.23 3.35 -12.99
N PHE A 144 -16.44 2.94 -13.39
CA PHE A 144 -16.71 1.57 -13.88
C PHE A 144 -16.29 1.33 -15.35
N SER A 145 -16.09 2.41 -16.12
CA SER A 145 -15.71 2.32 -17.53
C SER A 145 -14.21 2.56 -17.71
N THR A 146 -13.70 2.46 -18.95
CA THR A 146 -12.32 2.78 -19.35
C THR A 146 -11.99 4.27 -19.21
N SER A 147 -12.47 4.91 -18.16
CA SER A 147 -12.11 6.28 -17.82
C SER A 147 -10.64 6.30 -17.44
N THR A 148 -9.98 7.33 -17.92
CA THR A 148 -8.63 7.70 -17.55
C THR A 148 -8.58 8.60 -16.31
N TRP A 149 -9.76 8.96 -15.79
CA TRP A 149 -9.92 9.89 -14.68
C TRP A 149 -10.07 9.18 -13.35
N HIS A 150 -9.38 9.68 -12.34
CA HIS A 150 -9.44 9.18 -10.97
C HIS A 150 -9.57 10.35 -9.99
N PHE A 151 -10.34 10.14 -8.91
CA PHE A 151 -10.47 11.09 -7.84
C PHE A 151 -10.17 10.46 -6.49
N GLU A 152 -9.41 11.19 -5.68
CA GLU A 152 -9.17 10.86 -4.29
C GLU A 152 -9.25 12.12 -3.42
N GLN A 153 -9.85 11.99 -2.25
CA GLN A 153 -9.81 13.00 -1.20
C GLN A 153 -9.32 12.38 0.09
N ARG A 154 -8.20 12.87 0.61
CA ARG A 154 -7.67 12.48 1.91
C ARG A 154 -7.95 13.56 2.93
N ARG A 155 -8.38 13.16 4.12
CA ARG A 155 -8.51 14.02 5.30
C ARG A 155 -7.65 13.44 6.39
N ILE A 156 -6.71 14.22 6.90
CA ILE A 156 -5.86 13.83 8.02
C ILE A 156 -6.10 14.84 9.14
N SER A 157 -6.51 14.36 10.30
CA SER A 157 -6.60 15.14 11.53
C SER A 157 -5.49 14.69 12.46
N LEU A 158 -4.68 15.65 12.88
CA LEU A 158 -3.64 15.49 13.88
C LEU A 158 -4.03 16.30 15.11
N ARG A 159 -4.09 15.63 16.25
CA ARG A 159 -4.21 16.28 17.56
C ARG A 159 -2.98 15.99 18.37
N SER A 160 -2.34 17.04 18.82
CA SER A 160 -1.11 17.00 19.59
C SER A 160 -1.37 17.56 20.97
N TRP A 161 -1.14 16.75 22.01
CA TRP A 161 -1.17 17.21 23.40
C TRP A 161 0.24 17.19 23.95
N PHE A 162 0.58 18.28 24.62
CA PHE A 162 1.77 18.41 25.44
C PHE A 162 1.46 19.35 26.59
N SER A 163 2.11 19.13 27.71
CA SER A 163 2.13 20.12 28.78
C SER A 163 3.38 20.96 28.65
N GLY A 164 3.31 22.25 28.95
CA GLY A 164 4.48 23.11 29.09
C GLY A 164 4.16 24.29 29.99
N ASP A 165 5.11 24.69 30.83
CA ASP A 165 4.94 25.73 31.85
C ASP A 165 3.72 25.48 32.79
N ASP A 166 3.50 24.24 33.23
CA ASP A 166 2.35 23.78 34.03
C ASP A 166 0.96 23.91 33.35
N GLU A 167 0.91 24.18 32.04
CA GLU A 167 -0.32 24.24 31.26
C GLU A 167 -0.42 23.14 30.20
N MET A 168 -1.60 22.51 30.09
CA MET A 168 -1.89 21.57 29.02
C MET A 168 -2.21 22.34 27.74
N ASN A 169 -1.43 22.06 26.69
CA ASN A 169 -1.60 22.63 25.37
C ASN A 169 -2.14 21.58 24.40
N LEU A 170 -3.01 22.04 23.49
CA LEU A 170 -3.58 21.27 22.41
C LEU A 170 -3.29 22.00 21.10
N VAL A 171 -2.62 21.33 20.17
CA VAL A 171 -2.52 21.77 18.78
C VAL A 171 -3.32 20.83 17.92
N GLU A 172 -4.26 21.40 17.16
CA GLU A 172 -5.08 20.67 16.20
C GLU A 172 -4.70 21.11 14.80
N THR A 173 -4.42 20.15 13.94
CA THR A 173 -4.14 20.36 12.53
C THR A 173 -5.04 19.46 11.71
N GLU A 174 -5.69 20.03 10.71
CA GLU A 174 -6.51 19.28 9.77
C GLU A 174 -6.07 19.60 8.36
N THR A 175 -5.78 18.56 7.58
CA THR A 175 -5.38 18.66 6.18
C THR A 175 -6.39 17.91 5.33
N THR A 176 -6.97 18.59 4.34
CA THR A 176 -7.77 17.99 3.28
C THR A 176 -7.03 18.12 1.97
N THR A 177 -6.66 17.00 1.38
CA THR A 177 -6.00 16.92 0.08
C THR A 177 -6.98 16.32 -0.92
N LYS A 178 -7.31 17.06 -1.98
CA LYS A 178 -8.08 16.57 -3.12
C LYS A 178 -7.13 16.35 -4.29
N ILE A 179 -7.20 15.18 -4.90
CA ILE A 179 -6.35 14.74 -6.00
C ILE A 179 -7.27 14.30 -7.14
N THR A 180 -7.18 15.00 -8.26
CA THR A 180 -7.76 14.56 -9.53
C THR A 180 -6.63 14.16 -10.44
N THR A 181 -6.72 12.96 -11.01
CA THR A 181 -5.69 12.41 -11.90
C THR A 181 -6.30 12.05 -13.24
N GLU A 182 -5.59 12.37 -14.32
CA GLU A 182 -5.90 11.97 -15.69
C GLU A 182 -4.72 11.19 -16.29
N GLU A 183 -5.00 10.02 -16.87
CA GLU A 183 -4.00 9.16 -17.50
C GLU A 183 -4.17 9.09 -19.02
N SER A 184 -3.12 9.36 -19.80
CA SER A 184 -3.21 9.28 -21.27
C SER A 184 -3.46 7.86 -21.81
N ASN A 185 -2.92 6.84 -21.14
CA ASN A 185 -3.06 5.43 -21.51
C ASN A 185 -3.53 4.62 -20.29
N PRO A 186 -4.74 4.03 -20.33
CA PRO A 186 -5.23 3.23 -19.22
C PRO A 186 -4.44 1.92 -19.08
N LYS A 187 -4.40 1.40 -17.85
CA LYS A 187 -3.89 0.06 -17.54
C LYS A 187 -4.49 -1.00 -18.50
N PRO A 188 -3.67 -1.97 -18.97
CA PRO A 188 -4.18 -3.12 -19.72
C PRO A 188 -5.26 -3.90 -18.94
N LYS A 189 -6.24 -4.46 -19.66
CA LYS A 189 -7.36 -5.21 -19.05
C LYS A 189 -6.92 -6.47 -18.30
N MET A 190 -5.82 -7.06 -18.76
CA MET A 190 -5.16 -8.22 -18.16
C MET A 190 -3.69 -7.87 -18.01
N LEU A 191 -3.10 -8.28 -16.89
CA LEU A 191 -1.68 -8.17 -16.63
C LEU A 191 -1.07 -9.57 -16.53
N GLU A 192 0.05 -9.74 -17.20
CA GLU A 192 0.89 -10.94 -17.17
C GLU A 192 2.33 -10.55 -16.83
N LYS A 193 3.12 -11.53 -16.40
CA LYS A 193 4.53 -11.29 -16.07
C LYS A 193 5.28 -10.78 -17.29
N GLY A 194 6.04 -9.70 -17.11
CA GLY A 194 6.81 -9.06 -18.18
C GLY A 194 6.06 -7.95 -18.92
N ASP A 195 4.76 -7.76 -18.67
CA ASP A 195 4.02 -6.64 -19.22
C ASP A 195 4.65 -5.31 -18.80
N THR A 196 4.72 -4.38 -19.74
CA THR A 196 5.22 -3.02 -19.50
C THR A 196 4.42 -2.04 -20.33
N TRP A 197 3.99 -0.95 -19.70
CA TRP A 197 3.35 0.16 -20.40
C TRP A 197 3.74 1.49 -19.77
N GLN A 198 3.49 2.57 -20.49
CA GLN A 198 3.77 3.93 -20.04
C GLN A 198 2.52 4.78 -20.20
N SER A 199 2.30 5.66 -19.23
CA SER A 199 1.21 6.63 -19.26
C SER A 199 1.74 8.00 -18.85
N SER A 200 1.41 9.02 -19.64
CA SER A 200 1.46 10.40 -19.16
C SER A 200 0.32 10.59 -18.16
N VAL A 201 0.65 11.01 -16.95
CA VAL A 201 -0.26 11.20 -15.83
C VAL A 201 -0.24 12.67 -15.44
N THR A 202 -1.38 13.34 -15.57
CA THR A 202 -1.59 14.71 -15.08
C THR A 202 -2.32 14.65 -13.75
N THR A 203 -1.74 15.23 -12.71
CA THR A 203 -2.30 15.26 -11.36
C THR A 203 -2.55 16.70 -10.94
N GLN A 204 -3.82 17.00 -10.65
CA GLN A 204 -4.25 18.24 -10.02
C GLN A 204 -4.43 17.98 -8.53
N LYS A 205 -3.69 18.71 -7.71
CA LYS A 205 -3.72 18.60 -6.25
C LYS A 205 -4.17 19.91 -5.63
N ARG A 206 -5.19 19.86 -4.77
CA ARG A 206 -5.62 20.95 -3.90
C ARG A 206 -5.46 20.53 -2.45
N ASP A 207 -4.60 21.23 -1.73
CA ASP A 207 -4.33 21.03 -0.31
C ASP A 207 -4.94 22.19 0.50
N GLU A 208 -5.89 21.87 1.37
CA GLU A 208 -6.50 22.76 2.34
C GLU A 208 -5.99 22.36 3.73
N MET A 209 -5.25 23.25 4.41
CA MET A 209 -4.75 22.99 5.76
C MET A 209 -5.30 24.04 6.72
N ARG A 210 -5.81 23.60 7.86
CA ARG A 210 -6.17 24.48 8.98
C ARG A 210 -5.51 24.02 10.27
N GLN A 211 -5.03 24.97 11.06
CA GLN A 211 -4.39 24.72 12.33
C GLN A 211 -4.91 25.68 13.41
N ARG A 212 -5.06 25.19 14.65
CA ARG A 212 -5.33 26.05 15.80
C ARG A 212 -4.62 25.55 17.04
N ILE A 213 -4.46 26.44 18.01
CA ILE A 213 -3.86 26.16 19.32
C ILE A 213 -4.91 26.45 20.39
N ASN A 214 -5.07 25.55 21.36
CA ASN A 214 -5.93 25.70 22.54
C ASN A 214 -7.36 26.16 22.21
N LEU A 215 -7.98 25.50 21.22
CA LEU A 215 -9.33 25.81 20.73
C LEU A 215 -9.52 27.26 20.24
N GLY A 216 -8.42 27.95 19.92
CA GLY A 216 -8.44 29.28 19.33
C GLY A 216 -8.96 29.31 17.89
N MET A 217 -8.78 30.44 17.22
CA MET A 217 -9.16 30.60 15.82
C MET A 217 -8.33 29.71 14.90
N TRP A 218 -8.97 29.19 13.86
CA TRP A 218 -8.28 28.46 12.79
C TRP A 218 -7.41 29.42 11.97
N ASN A 219 -6.15 29.05 11.78
CA ASN A 219 -5.28 29.58 10.77
C ASN A 219 -5.33 28.64 9.56
N GLU A 220 -5.71 29.18 8.41
CA GLU A 220 -6.03 28.39 7.22
C GLU A 220 -5.05 28.73 6.09
N SER A 221 -4.70 27.71 5.31
CA SER A 221 -3.90 27.86 4.11
C SER A 221 -4.44 26.96 3.01
N LEU A 222 -4.32 27.43 1.78
CA LEU A 222 -4.72 26.72 0.58
C LEU A 222 -3.53 26.71 -0.36
N SER A 223 -3.26 25.55 -0.96
CA SER A 223 -2.33 25.45 -2.07
C SER A 223 -2.90 24.58 -3.18
N GLU A 224 -2.60 24.94 -4.41
CA GLU A 224 -3.04 24.23 -5.60
C GLU A 224 -1.82 24.02 -6.50
N ARG A 225 -1.69 22.81 -7.03
CA ARG A 225 -0.60 22.44 -7.94
C ARG A 225 -1.15 21.52 -9.02
N GLU A 226 -0.57 21.65 -10.20
CA GLU A 226 -0.77 20.72 -11.30
C GLU A 226 0.60 20.25 -11.76
N GLU A 227 0.73 18.95 -11.96
CA GLU A 227 1.95 18.31 -12.41
C GLU A 227 1.62 17.27 -13.46
N THR A 228 2.43 17.20 -14.51
CA THR A 228 2.35 16.15 -15.53
C THR A 228 3.67 15.41 -15.56
N GLN A 229 3.59 14.09 -15.44
CA GLN A 229 4.76 13.21 -15.45
C GLN A 229 4.48 11.95 -16.28
N THR A 230 5.53 11.32 -16.79
CA THR A 230 5.41 10.00 -17.43
C THR A 230 5.68 8.92 -16.41
N ILE A 231 4.72 8.03 -16.20
CA ILE A 231 4.85 6.88 -15.31
C ILE A 231 5.09 5.63 -16.15
N VAL A 232 6.08 4.84 -15.75
CA VAL A 232 6.38 3.51 -16.28
C VAL A 232 5.82 2.47 -15.33
N TYR A 233 5.07 1.53 -15.88
CA TYR A 233 4.53 0.38 -15.17
C TYR A 233 5.20 -0.89 -15.68
N THR A 234 5.63 -1.75 -14.76
CA THR A 234 6.31 -3.01 -15.10
C THR A 234 5.81 -4.12 -14.20
N VAL A 235 5.30 -5.20 -14.80
CA VAL A 235 4.99 -6.43 -14.09
C VAL A 235 6.27 -7.26 -14.00
N GLU A 236 6.93 -7.20 -12.84
CA GLU A 236 8.29 -7.72 -12.70
C GLU A 236 8.33 -9.24 -12.51
N ASP A 237 7.51 -9.77 -11.60
CA ASP A 237 7.53 -11.19 -11.24
C ASP A 237 6.22 -11.66 -10.63
N GLU A 238 6.09 -12.98 -10.49
CA GLU A 238 5.12 -13.62 -9.61
C GLU A 238 5.68 -13.76 -8.19
N ALA A 239 4.85 -13.55 -7.18
CA ALA A 239 5.23 -13.68 -5.79
C ALA A 239 4.13 -14.34 -4.97
N ASN A 240 4.53 -15.12 -3.97
CA ASN A 240 3.62 -15.63 -2.95
C ASN A 240 3.66 -14.71 -1.73
N VAL A 241 2.51 -14.11 -1.39
CA VAL A 241 2.35 -13.29 -0.19
C VAL A 241 1.55 -14.09 0.83
N ASN A 242 2.22 -14.54 1.88
CA ASN A 242 1.58 -15.20 3.01
C ASN A 242 0.99 -14.14 3.94
N THR A 243 -0.33 -14.16 4.11
CA THR A 243 -1.02 -13.37 5.13
C THR A 243 -1.45 -14.28 6.28
N ALA A 244 -1.97 -13.70 7.36
CA ALA A 244 -2.48 -14.48 8.50
C ALA A 244 -3.64 -15.43 8.13
N LYS A 245 -4.35 -15.15 7.03
CA LYS A 245 -5.53 -15.92 6.60
C LYS A 245 -5.26 -16.86 5.43
N GLU A 246 -4.43 -16.44 4.47
CA GLU A 246 -4.28 -17.13 3.20
C GLU A 246 -2.90 -16.88 2.58
N ASN A 247 -2.47 -17.79 1.72
CA ASN A 247 -1.31 -17.58 0.86
C ASN A 247 -1.81 -17.14 -0.51
N TRP A 248 -1.40 -15.97 -0.95
CA TRP A 248 -1.83 -15.36 -2.19
C TRP A 248 -0.74 -15.50 -3.24
N GLN A 249 -1.07 -16.12 -4.38
CA GLN A 249 -0.27 -15.97 -5.59
C GLN A 249 -0.58 -14.59 -6.16
N THR A 250 0.46 -13.80 -6.42
CA THR A 250 0.34 -12.38 -6.80
C THR A 250 1.26 -12.02 -7.96
N LEU A 251 0.90 -10.98 -8.72
CA LEU A 251 1.80 -10.29 -9.63
C LEU A 251 2.39 -9.05 -8.97
N ARG A 252 3.71 -8.91 -9.06
CA ARG A 252 4.46 -7.77 -8.55
C ARG A 252 4.48 -6.67 -9.62
N LEU A 253 3.57 -5.70 -9.48
CA LEU A 253 3.49 -4.51 -10.32
C LEU A 253 4.34 -3.39 -9.73
N ARG A 254 5.37 -2.97 -10.43
CA ARG A 254 6.15 -1.77 -10.13
C ARG A 254 5.61 -0.57 -10.90
N GLN A 255 5.62 0.58 -10.23
CA GLN A 255 5.31 1.87 -10.79
C GLN A 255 6.42 2.86 -10.46
N GLN A 256 6.88 3.61 -11.46
CA GLN A 256 7.95 4.59 -11.28
C GLN A 256 7.82 5.76 -12.27
N GLY A 257 8.02 6.99 -11.79
CA GLY A 257 8.14 8.15 -12.65
C GLY A 257 9.41 8.10 -13.51
N LEU A 258 9.31 8.52 -14.77
CA LEU A 258 10.43 8.50 -15.69
C LEU A 258 11.53 9.46 -15.21
N GLY A 259 12.68 8.90 -14.82
CA GLY A 259 13.80 9.67 -14.28
C GLY A 259 13.71 9.94 -12.77
N GLU A 260 12.71 9.40 -12.08
CA GLU A 260 12.59 9.47 -10.63
C GLU A 260 13.26 8.27 -9.95
N GLU A 261 13.79 8.47 -8.74
CA GLU A 261 14.34 7.38 -7.92
C GLU A 261 13.27 6.69 -7.06
N ASN A 262 12.17 7.39 -6.80
CA ASN A 262 11.06 6.90 -5.99
C ASN A 262 10.18 5.96 -6.82
N TYR A 263 9.72 4.88 -6.20
CA TYR A 263 8.85 3.92 -6.86
C TYR A 263 7.96 3.21 -5.85
N SER A 264 6.84 2.67 -6.34
CA SER A 264 5.97 1.81 -5.55
C SER A 264 5.86 0.43 -6.18
N ILE A 265 5.55 -0.55 -5.33
CA ILE A 265 5.34 -1.94 -5.72
C ILE A 265 4.03 -2.41 -5.12
N SER A 266 3.14 -2.90 -5.96
CA SER A 266 1.89 -3.54 -5.56
C SER A 266 1.91 -5.02 -5.90
N TYR A 267 1.61 -5.87 -4.92
CA TYR A 267 1.46 -7.31 -5.09
C TYR A 267 -0.03 -7.59 -5.31
N LEU A 268 -0.41 -7.75 -6.58
CA LEU A 268 -1.80 -7.86 -6.98
C LEU A 268 -2.24 -9.33 -7.01
N SER A 269 -3.34 -9.67 -6.33
CA SER A 269 -4.00 -10.97 -6.52
C SER A 269 -4.60 -11.08 -7.91
N GLU A 270 -5.00 -12.29 -8.31
CA GLU A 270 -5.77 -12.54 -9.55
C GLU A 270 -7.01 -11.64 -9.69
N PHE A 271 -7.60 -11.20 -8.57
CA PHE A 271 -8.73 -10.28 -8.51
C PHE A 271 -8.33 -8.79 -8.57
N GLY A 272 -7.07 -8.48 -8.85
CA GLY A 272 -6.53 -7.13 -8.91
C GLY A 272 -6.48 -6.41 -7.56
N TRP A 273 -6.62 -7.12 -6.44
CA TRP A 273 -6.51 -6.55 -5.09
C TRP A 273 -5.04 -6.48 -4.67
N PRO A 274 -4.58 -5.36 -4.09
CA PRO A 274 -3.26 -5.27 -3.50
C PRO A 274 -3.27 -6.12 -2.23
N ILE A 275 -2.58 -7.24 -2.25
CA ILE A 275 -2.34 -8.06 -1.06
C ILE A 275 -1.21 -7.44 -0.24
N ARG A 276 -0.28 -6.77 -0.90
CA ARG A 276 0.77 -5.96 -0.28
C ARG A 276 1.06 -4.75 -1.14
N THR A 277 1.38 -3.64 -0.52
CA THR A 277 1.88 -2.44 -1.19
C THR A 277 3.12 -1.94 -0.46
N GLU A 278 4.14 -1.60 -1.23
CA GLU A 278 5.40 -1.06 -0.75
C GLU A 278 5.71 0.24 -1.48
N GLU A 279 6.25 1.23 -0.76
CA GLU A 279 6.76 2.48 -1.33
C GLU A 279 8.22 2.66 -0.95
N TYR A 280 9.00 3.12 -1.91
CA TYR A 280 10.42 3.29 -1.77
C TYR A 280 10.81 4.72 -2.13
N GLU A 281 11.58 5.36 -1.27
CA GLU A 281 12.23 6.64 -1.52
C GLU A 281 13.75 6.42 -1.61
N ASN A 282 14.34 6.73 -2.75
CA ASN A 282 15.77 6.49 -3.04
C ASN A 282 16.22 5.07 -2.65
N GLY A 283 15.38 4.06 -2.94
CA GLY A 283 15.62 2.65 -2.62
C GLY A 283 15.37 2.24 -1.16
N THR A 284 14.99 3.17 -0.28
CA THR A 284 14.62 2.88 1.12
C THR A 284 13.12 2.67 1.23
N LEU A 285 12.68 1.56 1.82
CA LEU A 285 11.27 1.28 2.07
C LEU A 285 10.72 2.29 3.09
N THR A 286 9.74 3.10 2.69
CA THR A 286 9.12 4.14 3.52
C THR A 286 7.70 3.77 3.96
N MET A 287 7.01 2.97 3.16
CA MET A 287 5.70 2.43 3.53
C MET A 287 5.60 0.97 3.12
N SER A 288 5.03 0.15 4.00
CA SER A 288 4.61 -1.21 3.66
C SER A 288 3.30 -1.51 4.34
N MET A 289 2.31 -1.94 3.55
CA MET A 289 1.05 -2.44 4.08
C MET A 289 0.73 -3.81 3.49
N THR A 290 0.16 -4.71 4.28
CA THR A 290 -0.22 -6.07 3.86
C THR A 290 -1.65 -6.36 4.31
N LEU A 291 -2.44 -6.97 3.42
CA LEU A 291 -3.81 -7.38 3.69
C LEU A 291 -3.83 -8.35 4.88
N SER A 292 -4.51 -7.97 5.95
CA SER A 292 -4.64 -8.79 7.16
C SER A 292 -6.00 -9.50 7.20
N ASN A 293 -7.04 -8.83 6.72
CA ASN A 293 -8.42 -9.30 6.81
C ASN A 293 -9.27 -8.67 5.69
N PHE A 294 -10.36 -9.33 5.30
CA PHE A 294 -11.25 -8.84 4.27
C PHE A 294 -12.62 -9.53 4.35
N HIS A 295 -13.59 -8.89 3.71
CA HIS A 295 -14.84 -9.47 3.25
C HIS A 295 -15.06 -9.03 1.83
N SER A 296 -15.34 -9.97 0.94
CA SER A 296 -15.76 -9.62 -0.41
C SER A 296 -16.82 -10.61 -0.88
N ALA A 297 -17.84 -10.07 -1.53
CA ALA A 297 -18.84 -10.87 -2.23
C ALA A 297 -18.20 -11.74 -3.34
N ALA A 298 -17.02 -11.37 -3.84
CA ALA A 298 -16.26 -12.17 -4.80
C ALA A 298 -15.72 -13.49 -4.21
N ILE A 299 -15.67 -13.64 -2.89
CA ILE A 299 -15.10 -14.81 -2.19
C ILE A 299 -16.12 -15.46 -1.21
N SER A 300 -17.43 -15.36 -1.48
CA SER A 300 -18.43 -15.92 -0.56
C SER A 300 -18.44 -17.47 -0.55
N GLY A 301 -17.77 -18.07 0.45
CA GLY A 301 -17.80 -19.52 0.74
C GLY A 301 -16.54 -20.29 0.29
N VAL A 302 -16.22 -21.38 0.98
CA VAL A 302 -15.04 -22.24 0.73
C VAL A 302 -14.93 -22.61 -0.77
N LYS A 303 -13.91 -22.02 -1.42
CA LYS A 303 -13.32 -22.26 -2.77
C LYS A 303 -14.22 -22.75 -3.93
N GLU A 304 -14.46 -21.89 -4.93
CA GLU A 304 -13.94 -21.95 -6.32
C GLU A 304 -14.70 -21.03 -7.31
N THR A 305 -13.93 -20.40 -8.22
CA THR A 305 -14.24 -19.86 -9.57
C THR A 305 -15.09 -18.59 -9.81
N SER A 306 -14.37 -17.57 -10.34
CA SER A 306 -14.54 -16.78 -11.58
C SER A 306 -15.51 -15.56 -11.73
N VAL A 307 -14.88 -14.44 -12.21
CA VAL A 307 -15.27 -13.25 -13.04
C VAL A 307 -16.48 -12.35 -12.59
N GLU A 308 -16.50 -11.00 -12.44
CA GLU A 308 -15.88 -9.79 -13.08
C GLU A 308 -15.93 -8.50 -12.19
N THR A 309 -15.44 -7.37 -12.74
CA THR A 309 -14.64 -6.15 -12.35
C THR A 309 -15.32 -4.98 -11.55
N PRO A 310 -14.69 -3.85 -11.04
CA PRO A 310 -13.65 -2.92 -11.62
C PRO A 310 -12.42 -2.46 -10.76
N SER A 311 -11.44 -1.87 -11.50
CA SER A 311 -10.06 -1.37 -11.25
C SER A 311 -9.83 -0.29 -10.17
N LEU A 312 -8.62 -0.26 -9.57
CA LEU A 312 -8.06 0.93 -8.90
C LEU A 312 -6.71 1.29 -9.54
N GLY A 313 -6.67 2.48 -10.11
CA GLY A 313 -5.43 3.22 -10.33
C GLY A 313 -4.74 3.42 -8.99
N ILE A 314 -3.59 2.77 -8.83
CA ILE A 314 -2.37 3.48 -8.48
C ILE A 314 -2.51 4.33 -7.21
N ILE A 315 -2.14 3.70 -6.09
CA ILE A 315 -1.56 4.41 -4.96
C ILE A 315 -0.20 4.92 -5.46
N GLY A 316 -0.25 5.97 -6.29
CA GLY A 316 0.86 6.87 -6.52
C GLY A 316 0.85 7.83 -5.36
N VAL A 317 1.28 7.37 -4.18
CA VAL A 317 1.76 8.29 -3.17
C VAL A 317 3.07 8.81 -3.76
N VAL A 318 2.97 9.88 -4.54
CA VAL A 318 3.92 10.95 -4.29
C VAL A 318 3.69 11.25 -2.82
N ALA A 319 4.63 10.80 -1.99
CA ALA A 319 4.73 11.19 -0.59
C ALA A 319 5.03 12.69 -0.53
N THR A 320 4.12 13.52 -1.04
CA THR A 320 3.84 14.80 -0.40
C THR A 320 2.84 14.52 0.70
N LEU A 321 3.28 13.68 1.65
CA LEU A 321 2.95 13.89 3.04
C LEU A 321 3.40 15.32 3.34
N PHE A 322 2.49 16.28 3.21
CA PHE A 322 2.54 17.48 4.03
C PHE A 322 2.35 17.00 5.46
N MET A 323 3.39 16.39 6.04
CA MET A 323 3.41 16.15 7.47
C MET A 323 3.85 17.43 8.12
N VAL A 324 2.85 18.03 8.77
CA VAL A 324 2.97 19.27 9.50
C VAL A 324 3.87 19.00 10.69
N ALA A 325 5.10 19.48 10.59
CA ALA A 325 5.84 19.83 11.77
C ALA A 325 5.07 20.90 12.51
N VAL A 326 4.66 20.62 13.75
CA VAL A 326 4.20 21.69 14.61
C VAL A 326 5.43 22.52 14.98
N LEU A 327 5.67 23.60 14.25
CA LEU A 327 6.71 24.57 14.57
C LEU A 327 6.27 25.37 15.81
N ILE A 328 6.47 24.79 16.99
CA ILE A 328 6.32 25.51 18.25
C ILE A 328 7.62 26.28 18.50
N PRO A 329 7.59 27.61 18.67
CA PRO A 329 8.81 28.37 18.89
C PRO A 329 9.51 27.88 20.16
N LYS A 330 10.72 27.31 20.00
CA LYS A 330 11.63 27.06 21.12
C LYS A 330 11.91 28.40 21.79
N LYS A 331 11.40 28.62 23.00
CA LYS A 331 12.02 29.59 23.88
C LYS A 331 13.34 28.97 24.31
N ARG A 332 14.46 29.46 23.75
CA ARG A 332 15.79 29.06 24.23
C ARG A 332 15.85 29.35 25.73
N ILE A 333 15.84 28.30 26.54
CA ILE A 333 16.24 28.40 27.94
C ILE A 333 17.75 28.71 27.87
N PHE A 334 18.12 29.90 28.35
CA PHE A 334 19.51 30.34 28.48
C PHE A 334 20.13 29.78 29.76
#